data_AF-A0AAV8V7H5-F1
#
_entry.id   AF-A0AAV8V7H5-F1
#
_cell.length_a   1.000
_cell.length_b   1.000
_cell.length_c   1.000
_cell.angle_alpha   90.00
_cell.angle_beta   90.00
_cell.angle_gamma   90.00
#
_symmetry.space_group_name_H-M   'P 1'
#
loop_
_entity.id
_entity.type
_entity.pdbx_description
1 polymer ?
#
loop_
_entity_poly.entity_id
_entity_poly.type
_entity_poly.pdbx_seq_one_letter_code
_entity_poly.pdbx_strand_id
1 'polypeptide(L)'
;MCNKTVSVRRKKYNLDETWIENDMTVKKCWQGDGIFGARGSIRNTGRLIVVHAGNENGFVPNAELVFRSGLVSRDYHGQMNKTNFQKWLTERLLPNIPPQSVIVLDNAPYHSECINKIPTKYSTKPEMLAWLTKMGIEHDDTFRKCELFGLISAYSASHPPQKEFRIDEIIRNNNHIPLQLPPYCCELNPIELAWAQTKQFVRELNPTGELTIANMISLTQQALASISSKHWQSFVNHVIKIENKFWETDARLEDCVDQFVINVGDAESDDSSDNSDCSFDSHSSTDSSEGE
;
A
#
# COMPACT_ATOMS: atom_id res chain seq x y z
N MET A 1 3.24 -19.26 -19.47
CA MET A 1 2.44 -20.51 -19.59
C MET A 1 1.37 -20.55 -18.52
N CYS A 2 0.09 -20.45 -18.89
CA CYS A 2 -1.03 -20.75 -18.00
C CYS A 2 -1.96 -21.68 -18.76
N ASN A 3 -2.03 -22.94 -18.31
CA ASN A 3 -2.89 -23.96 -18.89
C ASN A 3 -4.35 -23.52 -18.81
N LYS A 4 -4.98 -23.38 -19.98
CA LYS A 4 -6.43 -23.23 -20.16
C LYS A 4 -7.13 -24.56 -19.87
N THR A 5 -6.97 -25.10 -18.67
CA THR A 5 -7.95 -26.00 -18.06
C THR A 5 -9.06 -25.15 -17.48
N VAL A 6 -10.31 -25.58 -17.60
CA VAL A 6 -11.53 -24.89 -17.13
C VAL A 6 -11.41 -24.57 -15.64
N SER A 7 -10.75 -23.45 -15.34
CA SER A 7 -10.59 -22.88 -14.02
C SER A 7 -11.89 -22.14 -13.75
N VAL A 8 -12.67 -22.59 -12.77
CA VAL A 8 -13.70 -21.74 -12.15
C VAL A 8 -13.02 -20.40 -11.85
N ARG A 9 -13.43 -19.34 -12.55
CA ARG A 9 -12.82 -18.01 -12.38
C ARG A 9 -13.20 -17.57 -10.97
N ARG A 10 -12.24 -17.68 -10.04
CA ARG A 10 -12.46 -17.31 -8.64
C ARG A 10 -12.81 -15.82 -8.59
N LYS A 11 -13.82 -15.48 -7.78
CA LYS A 11 -14.24 -14.09 -7.61
C LYS A 11 -13.16 -13.33 -6.83
N LYS A 12 -12.75 -12.18 -7.35
CA LYS A 12 -11.83 -11.25 -6.69
C LYS A 12 -12.65 -10.23 -5.90
N TYR A 13 -12.27 -9.99 -4.65
CA TYR A 13 -12.84 -8.96 -3.80
C TYR A 13 -11.74 -7.99 -3.41
N ASN A 14 -11.93 -6.73 -3.75
CA ASN A 14 -10.97 -5.66 -3.58
C ASN A 14 -11.37 -4.86 -2.35
N LEU A 15 -10.50 -4.82 -1.35
CA LEU A 15 -10.69 -4.05 -0.13
C LEU A 15 -9.70 -2.90 -0.03
N ASP A 16 -10.09 -1.90 0.74
CA ASP A 16 -9.25 -0.75 1.09
C ASP A 16 -9.95 0.09 2.18
N GLU A 17 -9.20 1.03 2.77
CA GLU A 17 -9.71 2.06 3.67
C GLU A 17 -9.65 3.46 3.06
N THR A 18 -10.63 4.29 3.41
CA THR A 18 -10.60 5.69 3.02
C THR A 18 -11.10 6.62 4.12
N TRP A 19 -10.82 7.91 3.93
CA TRP A 19 -11.17 8.97 4.87
C TRP A 19 -12.14 9.95 4.21
N ILE A 20 -13.17 10.35 4.96
CA ILE A 20 -14.07 11.44 4.58
C ILE A 20 -13.90 12.55 5.61
N GLU A 21 -13.59 13.76 5.16
CA GLU A 21 -13.42 14.95 6.00
C GLU A 21 -14.65 15.85 5.86
N ASN A 22 -14.99 16.59 6.92
CA ASN A 22 -16.24 17.35 6.96
C ASN A 22 -16.25 18.60 6.05
N ASP A 23 -15.07 19.03 5.60
CA ASP A 23 -14.78 20.23 4.82
C ASP A 23 -14.48 19.88 3.35
N MET A 24 -14.68 18.62 2.98
CA MET A 24 -14.57 18.18 1.59
C MET A 24 -15.64 18.89 0.77
N THR A 25 -15.22 19.84 -0.06
CA THR A 25 -16.06 20.64 -0.97
C THR A 25 -15.54 20.55 -2.41
N VAL A 26 -16.39 20.92 -3.38
CA VAL A 26 -15.97 21.06 -4.79
C VAL A 26 -15.16 22.36 -4.93
N LYS A 27 -13.86 22.25 -5.27
CA LYS A 27 -12.97 23.40 -5.50
C LYS A 27 -13.18 24.08 -6.86
N LYS A 28 -14.42 24.40 -7.25
CA LYS A 28 -14.68 25.27 -8.41
C LYS A 28 -15.11 26.65 -7.93
N CYS A 29 -14.15 27.57 -7.92
CA CYS A 29 -14.40 28.99 -7.72
C CYS A 29 -13.86 29.74 -8.94
N TRP A 30 -14.73 30.48 -9.63
CA TRP A 30 -14.27 31.48 -10.61
C TRP A 30 -13.71 32.66 -9.82
N GLN A 31 -12.40 32.87 -9.87
CA GLN A 31 -11.74 34.01 -9.22
C GLN A 31 -11.05 34.84 -10.29
N GLY A 32 -11.23 36.17 -10.22
CA GLY A 32 -10.48 37.09 -11.07
C GLY A 32 -9.03 37.19 -10.62
N ASP A 33 -8.13 37.56 -11.54
CA ASP A 33 -6.67 37.53 -11.38
C ASP A 33 -6.09 38.38 -10.21
N GLY A 34 -6.93 39.15 -9.51
CA GLY A 34 -6.52 40.04 -8.41
C GLY A 34 -7.03 39.68 -7.02
N ILE A 35 -7.74 38.56 -6.83
CA ILE A 35 -8.30 38.19 -5.52
C ILE A 35 -7.39 37.14 -4.86
N PHE A 36 -6.71 37.52 -3.77
CA PHE A 36 -6.02 36.56 -2.90
C PHE A 36 -7.04 35.54 -2.36
N GLY A 37 -6.92 34.29 -2.81
CA GLY A 37 -7.79 33.21 -2.36
C GLY A 37 -7.69 33.04 -0.84
N ALA A 38 -8.79 33.28 -0.14
CA ALA A 38 -8.91 32.96 1.27
C ALA A 38 -8.82 31.43 1.43
N ARG A 39 -7.62 30.90 1.73
CA ARG A 39 -7.51 29.58 2.36
C ARG A 39 -8.05 29.75 3.77
N GLY A 40 -9.33 29.48 3.96
CA GLY A 40 -9.94 29.42 5.27
C GLY A 40 -9.08 28.53 6.18
N SER A 41 -8.86 29.00 7.41
CA SER A 41 -8.14 28.23 8.42
C SER A 41 -8.81 26.87 8.59
N ILE A 42 -8.08 25.80 8.26
CA ILE A 42 -8.52 24.41 8.40
C ILE A 42 -8.61 24.15 9.90
N ARG A 43 -9.82 24.32 10.47
CA ARG A 43 -10.09 23.89 11.84
C ARG A 43 -9.92 22.37 11.87
N ASN A 44 -9.45 21.80 12.98
CA ASN A 44 -9.25 20.35 13.10
C ASN A 44 -10.63 19.67 13.05
N THR A 45 -10.99 19.21 11.85
CA THR A 45 -12.34 18.91 11.40
C THR A 45 -12.62 17.41 11.54
N GLY A 46 -13.87 17.06 11.85
CA GLY A 46 -14.25 15.66 12.06
C GLY A 46 -13.92 14.79 10.85
N ARG A 47 -13.24 13.66 11.07
CA ARG A 47 -12.90 12.67 10.04
C ARG A 47 -13.67 11.38 10.26
N LEU A 48 -14.25 10.82 9.20
CA LEU A 48 -14.75 9.46 9.16
C LEU A 48 -13.71 8.54 8.52
N ILE A 49 -13.65 7.33 9.04
CA ILE A 49 -12.91 6.20 8.51
C ILE A 49 -13.93 5.27 7.89
N VAL A 50 -13.72 4.90 6.64
CA VAL A 50 -14.58 3.99 5.88
C VAL A 50 -13.73 2.81 5.45
N VAL A 51 -14.19 1.60 5.75
CA VAL A 51 -13.58 0.35 5.28
C VAL A 51 -14.64 -0.46 4.57
N HIS A 52 -14.31 -0.96 3.39
CA HIS A 52 -15.21 -1.81 2.64
C HIS A 52 -14.47 -2.73 1.67
N ALA A 53 -15.24 -3.59 1.01
CA ALA A 53 -14.77 -4.46 -0.05
C ALA A 53 -15.84 -4.57 -1.13
N GLY A 54 -15.42 -4.74 -2.38
CA GLY A 54 -16.35 -4.93 -3.50
C GLY A 54 -15.76 -5.76 -4.62
N ASN A 55 -16.62 -6.13 -5.56
CA ASN A 55 -16.26 -6.82 -6.79
C ASN A 55 -17.09 -6.29 -7.96
N GLU A 56 -17.00 -6.92 -9.13
CA GLU A 56 -17.78 -6.56 -10.34
C GLU A 56 -19.32 -6.51 -10.14
N ASN A 57 -19.85 -7.11 -9.07
CA ASN A 57 -21.28 -7.09 -8.76
C ASN A 57 -21.69 -5.98 -7.80
N GLY A 58 -20.74 -5.25 -7.22
CA GLY A 58 -21.02 -4.24 -6.21
C GLY A 58 -20.14 -4.35 -4.97
N PHE A 59 -20.42 -3.47 -4.01
CA PHE A 59 -19.95 -3.61 -2.64
C PHE A 59 -20.54 -4.87 -1.98
N VAL A 60 -19.76 -5.50 -1.09
CA VAL A 60 -20.18 -6.70 -0.36
C VAL A 60 -21.26 -6.33 0.67
N PRO A 61 -22.48 -6.89 0.61
CA PRO A 61 -23.51 -6.59 1.60
C PRO A 61 -23.03 -6.88 3.04
N ASN A 62 -23.39 -6.01 3.99
CA ASN A 62 -23.05 -6.12 5.42
C ASN A 62 -21.56 -6.02 5.77
N ALA A 63 -20.67 -5.80 4.80
CA ALA A 63 -19.24 -5.61 5.02
C ALA A 63 -18.84 -4.13 5.22
N GLU A 64 -19.78 -3.19 5.15
CA GLU A 64 -19.50 -1.76 5.36
C GLU A 64 -19.11 -1.50 6.82
N LEU A 65 -18.05 -0.71 7.01
CA LEU A 65 -17.71 -0.14 8.30
C LEU A 65 -17.42 1.36 8.16
N VAL A 66 -18.23 2.20 8.80
CA VAL A 66 -18.06 3.65 8.88
C VAL A 66 -17.99 4.06 10.35
N PHE A 67 -16.92 4.72 10.77
CA PHE A 67 -16.79 5.23 12.14
C PHE A 67 -15.99 6.53 12.21
N ARG A 68 -16.21 7.30 13.28
CA ARG A 68 -15.52 8.58 13.48
C ARG A 68 -14.13 8.35 14.06
N SER A 69 -13.15 8.99 13.44
CA SER A 69 -11.77 9.03 13.91
C SER A 69 -11.67 9.78 15.25
N GLY A 70 -10.93 9.21 16.20
CA GLY A 70 -10.59 9.88 17.47
C GLY A 70 -11.67 9.90 18.56
N LEU A 71 -12.83 9.25 18.36
CA LEU A 71 -13.83 9.04 19.40
C LEU A 71 -13.93 7.58 19.83
N VAL A 72 -14.21 7.39 21.12
CA VAL A 72 -14.42 6.08 21.72
C VAL A 72 -15.84 5.62 21.38
N SER A 73 -16.03 4.91 20.26
CA SER A 73 -17.23 4.08 20.07
C SER A 73 -17.08 2.77 20.86
N ARG A 74 -18.14 1.98 21.08
CA ARG A 74 -18.02 0.72 21.83
C ARG A 74 -17.31 -0.41 21.07
N ASP A 75 -17.35 -0.38 19.73
CA ASP A 75 -16.93 -1.52 18.90
C ASP A 75 -15.67 -1.29 18.07
N TYR A 76 -15.40 -0.02 17.73
CA TYR A 76 -14.23 0.45 16.97
C TYR A 76 -13.71 1.75 17.58
N HIS A 77 -12.46 1.76 18.05
CA HIS A 77 -11.87 2.89 18.75
C HIS A 77 -10.80 3.59 17.89
N GLY A 78 -10.82 4.92 17.86
CA GLY A 78 -9.67 5.71 17.38
C GLY A 78 -9.43 5.65 15.86
N GLN A 79 -8.23 5.25 15.44
CA GLN A 79 -7.83 5.08 14.04
C GLN A 79 -7.99 3.62 13.58
N MET A 80 -7.97 3.39 12.27
CA MET A 80 -7.78 2.02 11.77
C MET A 80 -6.45 1.47 12.26
N ASN A 81 -6.48 0.24 12.75
CA ASN A 81 -5.31 -0.48 13.28
C ASN A 81 -5.48 -1.98 13.07
N LYS A 82 -4.43 -2.74 13.38
CA LYS A 82 -4.41 -4.20 13.26
C LYS A 82 -5.63 -4.90 13.88
N THR A 83 -5.97 -4.58 15.12
CA THR A 83 -7.06 -5.26 15.84
C THR A 83 -8.41 -4.94 15.21
N ASN A 84 -8.64 -3.66 14.90
CA ASN A 84 -9.87 -3.20 14.25
C ASN A 84 -10.02 -3.83 12.85
N PHE A 85 -8.94 -3.89 12.07
CA PHE A 85 -8.95 -4.49 10.75
C PHE A 85 -9.21 -6.00 10.80
N GLN A 86 -8.52 -6.72 11.69
CA GLN A 86 -8.75 -8.16 11.87
C GLN A 86 -10.20 -8.44 12.26
N LYS A 87 -10.75 -7.67 13.20
CA LYS A 87 -12.16 -7.76 13.61
C LYS A 87 -13.09 -7.55 12.44
N TRP A 88 -12.90 -6.47 11.67
CA TRP A 88 -13.70 -6.19 10.47
C TRP A 88 -13.60 -7.32 9.44
N LEU A 89 -12.39 -7.78 9.15
CA LEU A 89 -12.15 -8.88 8.22
C LEU A 89 -12.93 -10.13 8.63
N THR A 90 -12.80 -10.57 9.88
CA THR A 90 -13.39 -11.81 10.38
C THR A 90 -14.90 -11.73 10.62
N GLU A 91 -15.40 -10.60 11.12
CA GLU A 91 -16.81 -10.46 11.53
C GLU A 91 -17.70 -9.90 10.40
N ARG A 92 -17.12 -9.14 9.47
CA ARG A 92 -17.88 -8.41 8.44
C ARG A 92 -17.58 -8.90 7.03
N LEU A 93 -16.31 -9.02 6.63
CA LEU A 93 -15.99 -9.37 5.25
C LEU A 93 -16.13 -10.88 4.97
N LEU A 94 -15.34 -11.70 5.66
CA LEU A 94 -15.24 -13.14 5.38
C LEU A 94 -16.60 -13.88 5.45
N PRO A 95 -17.50 -13.61 6.41
CA PRO A 95 -18.81 -14.27 6.47
C PRO A 95 -19.76 -13.90 5.32
N ASN A 96 -19.53 -12.77 4.63
CA ASN A 96 -20.42 -12.23 3.60
C ASN A 96 -19.91 -12.48 2.16
N ILE A 97 -18.87 -13.28 1.98
CA ILE A 97 -18.33 -13.66 0.66
C ILE A 97 -18.32 -15.18 0.48
N PRO A 98 -18.44 -15.70 -0.75
CA PRO A 98 -18.39 -17.14 -0.99
C PRO A 98 -17.00 -17.71 -0.70
N PRO A 99 -16.90 -18.97 -0.24
CA PRO A 99 -15.61 -19.63 -0.02
C PRO A 99 -14.79 -19.71 -1.31
N GLN A 100 -13.47 -19.89 -1.17
CA GLN A 100 -12.50 -19.94 -2.28
C GLN A 100 -12.43 -18.66 -3.12
N SER A 101 -12.88 -17.54 -2.56
CA SER A 101 -12.69 -16.21 -3.14
C SER A 101 -11.25 -15.70 -2.97
N VAL A 102 -10.83 -14.86 -3.91
CA VAL A 102 -9.55 -14.13 -3.85
C VAL A 102 -9.79 -12.78 -3.18
N ILE A 103 -9.03 -12.45 -2.15
CA ILE A 103 -9.11 -11.18 -1.43
C ILE A 103 -7.87 -10.36 -1.78
N VAL A 104 -8.10 -9.20 -2.40
CA VAL A 104 -7.06 -8.27 -2.86
C VAL A 104 -6.93 -7.14 -1.87
N LEU A 105 -5.72 -6.95 -1.35
CA LEU A 105 -5.39 -5.94 -0.35
C LEU A 105 -4.07 -5.24 -0.68
N ASP A 106 -3.91 -4.01 -0.20
CA ASP A 106 -2.67 -3.26 -0.31
C ASP A 106 -1.65 -3.67 0.77
N ASN A 107 -0.49 -3.01 0.78
CA ASN A 107 0.61 -3.32 1.69
C ASN A 107 0.63 -2.40 2.93
N ALA A 108 -0.54 -1.98 3.44
CA ALA A 108 -0.58 -1.21 4.67
C ALA A 108 0.16 -1.95 5.81
N PRO A 109 0.83 -1.24 6.75
CA PRO A 109 1.64 -1.89 7.78
C PRO A 109 0.90 -2.94 8.62
N TYR A 110 -0.41 -2.74 8.83
CA TYR A 110 -1.27 -3.69 9.55
C TYR A 110 -1.76 -4.87 8.70
N HIS A 111 -1.68 -4.78 7.37
CA HIS A 111 -1.87 -5.91 6.45
C HIS A 111 -0.62 -6.80 6.38
N SER A 112 0.56 -6.18 6.47
CA SER A 112 1.87 -6.82 6.26
C SER A 112 2.59 -7.22 7.56
N GLU A 113 1.86 -7.51 8.63
CA GLU A 113 2.48 -7.96 9.88
C GLU A 113 2.99 -9.41 9.76
N CYS A 114 4.32 -9.57 9.78
CA CYS A 114 4.95 -10.88 9.71
C CYS A 114 4.75 -11.69 11.00
N ILE A 115 4.24 -12.92 10.89
CA ILE A 115 4.07 -13.86 12.03
C ILE A 115 5.42 -14.32 12.58
N ASN A 116 6.39 -14.54 11.69
CA ASN A 116 7.73 -15.06 12.01
C ASN A 116 8.81 -14.04 11.65
N LYS A 117 8.72 -12.83 12.20
CA LYS A 117 9.70 -11.77 11.95
C LYS A 117 11.10 -12.23 12.38
N ILE A 118 12.02 -12.27 11.41
CA ILE A 118 13.43 -12.56 11.68
C ILE A 118 14.05 -11.38 12.44
N PRO A 119 14.77 -11.63 13.55
CA PRO A 119 15.52 -10.60 14.23
C PRO A 119 16.53 -9.93 13.31
N THR A 120 16.61 -8.61 13.39
CA THR A 120 17.59 -7.83 12.62
C THR A 120 18.86 -7.62 13.45
N LYS A 121 19.92 -7.08 12.85
CA LYS A 121 21.13 -6.69 13.61
C LYS A 121 20.85 -5.69 14.75
N TYR A 122 19.73 -4.98 14.68
CA TYR A 122 19.27 -4.03 15.70
C TYR A 122 18.35 -4.67 16.75
N SER A 123 17.87 -5.90 16.55
CA SER A 123 17.02 -6.62 17.51
C SER A 123 17.70 -6.82 18.84
N THR A 124 16.92 -6.94 19.92
CA THR A 124 17.47 -7.11 21.27
C THR A 124 18.05 -8.52 21.44
N LYS A 125 18.98 -8.71 22.39
CA LYS A 125 19.53 -10.05 22.68
C LYS A 125 18.43 -11.05 23.07
N PRO A 126 17.46 -10.68 23.94
CA PRO A 126 16.34 -11.56 24.26
C PRO A 126 15.48 -11.95 23.05
N GLU A 127 15.21 -11.01 22.12
CA GLU A 127 14.49 -11.32 20.87
C GLU A 127 15.24 -12.35 20.01
N MET A 128 16.56 -12.21 19.90
CA MET A 128 17.40 -13.14 19.15
C MET A 128 17.38 -14.54 19.76
N LEU A 129 17.56 -14.65 21.09
CA LEU A 129 17.51 -15.92 21.81
C LEU A 129 16.13 -16.58 21.67
N ALA A 130 15.05 -15.85 21.95
CA ALA A 130 13.69 -16.37 21.85
C ALA A 130 13.37 -16.88 20.44
N TRP A 131 13.88 -16.21 19.40
CA TRP A 131 13.72 -16.66 18.02
C TRP A 131 14.54 -17.91 17.71
N LEU A 132 15.80 -17.99 18.16
CA LEU A 132 16.66 -19.16 17.98
C LEU A 132 16.05 -20.39 18.68
N THR A 133 15.56 -20.25 19.91
CA THR A 133 14.82 -21.30 20.63
C THR A 133 13.58 -21.72 19.86
N LYS A 134 12.80 -20.76 19.34
CA LYS A 134 11.58 -21.03 18.57
C LYS A 134 11.87 -21.84 17.29
N MET A 135 13.01 -21.58 16.65
CA MET A 135 13.44 -22.29 15.45
C MET A 135 14.18 -23.61 15.75
N GLY A 136 14.42 -23.94 17.02
CA GLY A 136 15.15 -25.14 17.43
C GLY A 136 16.65 -25.09 17.10
N ILE A 137 17.24 -23.90 17.00
CA ILE A 137 18.66 -23.71 16.69
C ILE A 137 19.43 -23.72 18.02
N GLU A 138 20.42 -24.59 18.13
CA GLU A 138 21.30 -24.63 19.30
C GLU A 138 22.07 -23.31 19.46
N HIS A 139 22.07 -22.78 20.68
CA HIS A 139 22.75 -21.55 21.03
C HIS A 139 23.10 -21.54 22.52
N ASP A 140 24.05 -20.69 22.89
CA ASP A 140 24.46 -20.48 24.28
C ASP A 140 24.04 -19.08 24.73
N ASP A 141 23.51 -18.96 25.96
CA ASP A 141 23.07 -17.69 26.55
C ASP A 141 24.22 -16.71 26.77
N THR A 142 25.48 -17.18 26.81
CA THR A 142 26.69 -16.37 26.92
C THR A 142 27.05 -15.66 25.61
N PHE A 143 26.53 -16.12 24.46
CA PHE A 143 26.87 -15.55 23.16
C PHE A 143 26.55 -14.05 23.06
N ARG A 144 27.44 -13.32 22.40
CA ARG A 144 27.25 -11.90 22.10
C ARG A 144 26.20 -11.73 21.01
N LYS A 145 25.59 -10.54 20.92
CA LYS A 145 24.58 -10.24 19.88
C LYS A 145 25.09 -10.49 18.46
N CYS A 146 26.39 -10.27 18.21
CA CYS A 146 26.99 -10.54 16.91
C CYS A 146 27.03 -12.03 16.56
N GLU A 147 27.35 -12.90 17.53
CA GLU A 147 27.38 -14.36 17.35
C GLU A 147 25.97 -14.91 17.15
N LEU A 148 25.02 -14.47 17.99
CA LEU A 148 23.59 -14.83 17.84
C LEU A 148 23.05 -14.39 16.47
N PHE A 149 23.35 -13.15 16.05
CA PHE A 149 22.94 -12.67 14.73
C PHE A 149 23.63 -13.44 13.59
N GLY A 150 24.88 -13.87 13.78
CA GLY A 150 25.60 -14.75 12.85
C GLY A 150 24.85 -16.05 12.60
N LEU A 151 24.38 -16.72 13.66
CA LEU A 151 23.56 -17.93 13.56
C LEU A 151 22.24 -17.67 12.84
N ILE A 152 21.53 -16.59 13.20
CA ILE A 152 20.27 -16.19 12.57
C ILE A 152 20.48 -15.92 11.06
N SER A 153 21.58 -15.24 10.70
CA SER A 153 21.90 -14.93 9.31
C SER A 153 22.25 -16.18 8.51
N ALA A 154 23.01 -17.12 9.09
CA ALA A 154 23.35 -18.39 8.45
C ALA A 154 22.12 -19.29 8.24
N TYR A 155 21.23 -19.35 9.24
CA TYR A 155 19.96 -20.05 9.11
C TYR A 155 19.08 -19.42 8.03
N SER A 156 18.93 -18.09 8.04
CA SER A 156 18.08 -17.38 7.07
C SER A 156 18.60 -17.48 5.63
N ALA A 157 19.91 -17.63 5.44
CA ALA A 157 20.52 -17.84 4.12
C ALA A 157 20.23 -19.24 3.56
N SER A 158 20.23 -20.27 4.43
CA SER A 158 19.89 -21.64 4.05
C SER A 158 18.38 -21.91 4.00
N HIS A 159 17.58 -21.09 4.68
CA HIS A 159 16.13 -21.17 4.76
C HIS A 159 15.51 -19.81 4.43
N PRO A 160 15.39 -19.47 3.13
CA PRO A 160 14.79 -18.20 2.72
C PRO A 160 13.40 -18.05 3.36
N PRO A 161 13.17 -16.99 4.15
CA PRO A 161 11.89 -16.82 4.82
C PRO A 161 10.77 -16.64 3.81
N GLN A 162 9.76 -17.50 3.90
CA GLN A 162 8.46 -17.19 3.35
C GLN A 162 7.88 -16.05 4.21
N LYS A 163 7.66 -14.88 3.63
CA LYS A 163 6.99 -13.78 4.33
C LYS A 163 5.53 -14.17 4.55
N GLU A 164 5.26 -14.72 5.72
CA GLU A 164 3.90 -15.05 6.15
C GLU A 164 3.31 -13.90 6.94
N PHE A 165 2.26 -13.31 6.38
CA PHE A 165 1.52 -12.23 7.02
C PHE A 165 0.34 -12.77 7.84
N ARG A 166 0.08 -12.13 8.98
CA ARG A 166 -1.01 -12.49 9.88
C ARG A 166 -2.37 -12.43 9.19
N ILE A 167 -2.60 -11.43 8.35
CA ILE A 167 -3.85 -11.27 7.61
C ILE A 167 -4.00 -12.39 6.56
N ASP A 168 -2.92 -12.71 5.84
CA ASP A 168 -2.93 -13.79 4.88
C ASP A 168 -3.26 -15.15 5.53
N GLU A 169 -2.72 -15.43 6.71
CA GLU A 169 -3.04 -16.63 7.50
C GLU A 169 -4.52 -16.69 7.85
N ILE A 170 -5.10 -15.58 8.35
CA ILE A 170 -6.54 -15.48 8.65
C ILE A 170 -7.39 -15.77 7.41
N ILE A 171 -7.02 -15.18 6.26
CA ILE A 171 -7.71 -15.37 4.99
C ILE A 171 -7.65 -16.85 4.55
N ARG A 172 -6.46 -17.47 4.60
CA ARG A 172 -6.28 -18.89 4.24
C ARG A 172 -7.05 -19.83 5.16
N ASN A 173 -7.02 -19.58 6.47
CA ASN A 173 -7.73 -20.39 7.46
C ASN A 173 -9.26 -20.33 7.30
N ASN A 174 -9.78 -19.27 6.68
CA ASN A 174 -11.19 -19.15 6.32
C ASN A 174 -11.49 -19.62 4.90
N ASN A 175 -10.62 -20.44 4.29
CA ASN A 175 -10.79 -21.01 2.94
C ASN A 175 -10.85 -19.95 1.82
N HIS A 176 -10.05 -18.89 1.94
CA HIS A 176 -9.88 -17.85 0.92
C HIS A 176 -8.41 -17.72 0.49
N ILE A 177 -8.17 -16.96 -0.58
CA ILE A 177 -6.84 -16.76 -1.15
C ILE A 177 -6.45 -15.30 -1.01
N PRO A 178 -5.41 -14.96 -0.23
CA PRO A 178 -4.90 -13.59 -0.16
C PRO A 178 -4.11 -13.25 -1.43
N LEU A 179 -4.27 -12.03 -1.94
CA LEU A 179 -3.49 -11.45 -3.03
C LEU A 179 -3.07 -10.03 -2.65
N GLN A 180 -1.82 -9.85 -2.26
CA GLN A 180 -1.28 -8.52 -1.97
C GLN A 180 -0.85 -7.83 -3.26
N LEU A 181 -1.19 -6.55 -3.39
CA LEU A 181 -0.75 -5.73 -4.51
C LEU A 181 0.75 -5.42 -4.39
N PRO A 182 1.45 -5.13 -5.51
CA PRO A 182 2.79 -4.57 -5.44
C PRO A 182 2.78 -3.24 -4.65
N PRO A 183 3.87 -2.92 -3.92
CA PRO A 183 3.97 -1.65 -3.20
C PRO A 183 3.73 -0.45 -4.12
N TYR A 184 2.97 0.52 -3.62
CA TYR A 184 2.64 1.78 -4.33
C TYR A 184 1.82 1.63 -5.62
N CYS A 185 1.21 0.47 -5.88
CA CYS A 185 0.35 0.23 -7.05
C CYS A 185 -1.15 0.32 -6.73
N CYS A 186 -1.60 1.41 -6.10
CA CYS A 186 -3.02 1.60 -5.77
C CYS A 186 -3.91 1.69 -7.02
N GLU A 187 -3.36 2.09 -8.18
CA GLU A 187 -4.07 2.09 -9.47
C GLU A 187 -4.51 0.69 -9.94
N LEU A 188 -3.93 -0.36 -9.36
CA LEU A 188 -4.35 -1.74 -9.58
C LEU A 188 -5.49 -2.18 -8.64
N ASN A 189 -6.00 -1.28 -7.80
CA ASN A 189 -7.11 -1.54 -6.89
C ASN A 189 -8.38 -0.78 -7.33
N PRO A 190 -9.40 -1.43 -7.93
CA PRO A 190 -10.60 -0.79 -8.45
C PRO A 190 -11.44 -0.10 -7.36
N ILE A 191 -11.30 -0.47 -6.09
CA ILE A 191 -12.02 0.20 -4.99
C ILE A 191 -11.57 1.67 -4.83
N GLU A 192 -10.38 2.04 -5.27
CA GLU A 192 -9.90 3.43 -5.27
C GLU A 192 -10.76 4.33 -6.17
N LEU A 193 -11.29 3.78 -7.27
CA LEU A 193 -12.25 4.49 -8.13
C LEU A 193 -13.61 4.62 -7.45
N ALA A 194 -14.03 3.61 -6.68
CA ALA A 194 -15.24 3.68 -5.86
C ALA A 194 -15.09 4.75 -4.76
N TRP A 195 -13.91 4.89 -4.16
CA TRP A 195 -13.58 5.97 -3.22
C TRP A 195 -13.58 7.34 -3.87
N ALA A 196 -13.01 7.46 -5.07
CA ALA A 196 -13.06 8.71 -5.83
C ALA A 196 -14.51 9.15 -6.07
N GLN A 197 -15.39 8.24 -6.50
CA GLN A 197 -16.81 8.53 -6.72
C GLN A 197 -17.55 8.83 -5.40
N THR A 198 -17.28 8.09 -4.33
CA THR A 198 -17.85 8.32 -2.99
C THR A 198 -17.51 9.72 -2.49
N LYS A 199 -16.23 10.10 -2.57
CA LYS A 199 -15.73 11.42 -2.15
C LYS A 199 -16.31 12.53 -3.02
N GLN A 200 -16.45 12.30 -4.33
CA GLN A 200 -17.08 13.25 -5.23
C GLN A 200 -18.53 13.52 -4.83
N PHE A 201 -19.32 12.48 -4.59
CA PHE A 201 -20.70 12.61 -4.15
C PHE A 201 -20.83 13.43 -2.86
N VAL A 202 -19.98 13.15 -1.86
CA VAL A 202 -19.97 13.91 -0.59
C VAL A 202 -19.62 15.39 -0.84
N ARG A 203 -18.62 15.68 -1.69
CA ARG A 203 -18.23 17.05 -2.03
C ARG A 203 -19.34 17.84 -2.71
N GLU A 204 -20.03 17.22 -3.65
CA GLU A 204 -21.12 17.85 -4.41
C GLU A 204 -22.31 18.23 -3.52
N LEU A 205 -22.54 17.44 -2.47
CA LEU A 205 -23.61 17.69 -1.48
C LEU A 205 -23.13 18.44 -0.23
N ASN A 206 -21.89 18.93 -0.23
CA ASN A 206 -21.32 19.75 0.84
C ASN A 206 -20.86 21.12 0.32
N PRO A 207 -21.78 22.01 -0.11
CA PRO A 207 -21.39 23.32 -0.63
C PRO A 207 -20.83 24.26 0.44
N THR A 208 -21.19 24.08 1.71
CA THR A 208 -20.77 24.96 2.82
C THR A 208 -19.44 24.55 3.44
N GLY A 209 -18.99 23.30 3.26
CA GLY A 209 -17.76 22.80 3.90
C GLY A 209 -17.90 22.56 5.39
N GLU A 210 -19.13 22.45 5.90
CA GLU A 210 -19.42 22.31 7.33
C GLU A 210 -20.41 21.17 7.57
N LEU A 211 -19.99 19.92 7.30
CA LEU A 211 -20.83 18.76 7.63
C LEU A 211 -20.77 18.41 9.12
N THR A 212 -21.95 18.16 9.71
CA THR A 212 -22.03 17.46 10.98
C THR A 212 -21.66 15.98 10.78
N ILE A 213 -21.16 15.32 11.83
CA ILE A 213 -20.81 13.89 11.76
C ILE A 213 -21.98 13.01 11.31
N ALA A 214 -23.19 13.31 11.81
CA ALA A 214 -24.39 12.56 11.43
C ALA A 214 -24.69 12.70 9.93
N ASN A 215 -24.57 13.93 9.40
CA ASN A 215 -24.76 14.19 7.97
C ASN A 215 -23.64 13.55 7.14
N MET A 216 -22.38 13.58 7.60
CA MET A 216 -21.28 12.90 6.93
C MET A 216 -21.53 11.40 6.82
N ILE A 217 -21.96 10.74 7.90
CA ILE A 217 -22.26 9.30 7.89
C ILE A 217 -23.39 9.04 6.90
N SER A 218 -24.48 9.79 6.98
CA SER A 218 -25.63 9.63 6.08
C SER A 218 -25.26 9.82 4.61
N LEU A 219 -24.52 10.88 4.28
CA LEU A 219 -24.07 11.14 2.90
C LEU A 219 -23.11 10.07 2.41
N THR A 220 -22.21 9.60 3.27
CA THR A 220 -21.28 8.51 2.92
C THR A 220 -22.06 7.24 2.61
N GLN A 221 -23.04 6.87 3.43
CA GLN A 221 -23.89 5.69 3.20
C GLN A 221 -24.73 5.81 1.91
N GLN A 222 -25.29 6.99 1.65
CA GLN A 222 -25.99 7.26 0.40
C GLN A 222 -25.07 7.16 -0.81
N ALA A 223 -23.84 7.67 -0.70
CA ALA A 223 -22.83 7.58 -1.74
C ALA A 223 -22.47 6.11 -2.05
N LEU A 224 -22.19 5.30 -1.03
CA LEU A 224 -21.90 3.88 -1.17
C LEU A 224 -23.06 3.13 -1.83
N ALA A 225 -24.30 3.40 -1.39
CA ALA A 225 -25.50 2.80 -1.96
C ALA A 225 -25.76 3.21 -3.43
N SER A 226 -25.30 4.40 -3.85
CA SER A 226 -25.44 4.88 -5.23
C SER A 226 -24.51 4.15 -6.22
N ILE A 227 -23.43 3.52 -5.72
CA ILE A 227 -22.44 2.83 -6.54
C ILE A 227 -22.98 1.45 -6.93
N SER A 228 -23.72 1.43 -8.05
CA SER A 228 -24.24 0.21 -8.67
C SER A 228 -23.16 -0.75 -9.20
N SER A 229 -23.59 -1.98 -9.52
CA SER A 229 -22.76 -2.99 -10.20
C SER A 229 -22.17 -2.51 -11.55
N LYS A 230 -22.89 -1.65 -12.29
CA LYS A 230 -22.38 -1.08 -13.55
C LYS A 230 -21.16 -0.18 -13.32
N HIS A 231 -21.16 0.59 -12.23
CA HIS A 231 -19.99 1.40 -11.85
C HIS A 231 -18.81 0.48 -11.52
N TRP A 232 -19.04 -0.55 -10.69
CA TRP A 232 -18.02 -1.53 -10.33
C TRP A 232 -17.41 -2.26 -11.54
N GLN A 233 -18.23 -2.68 -12.51
CA GLN A 233 -17.74 -3.26 -13.76
C GLN A 233 -16.85 -2.27 -14.52
N SER A 234 -17.22 -0.98 -14.56
CA SER A 234 -16.40 0.06 -15.17
C SER A 234 -15.05 0.23 -14.45
N PHE A 235 -15.04 0.17 -13.12
CA PHE A 235 -13.81 0.26 -12.32
C PHE A 235 -12.88 -0.91 -12.58
N VAL A 236 -13.42 -2.14 -12.54
CA VAL A 236 -12.65 -3.35 -12.83
C VAL A 236 -12.10 -3.32 -14.26
N ASN A 237 -12.90 -2.91 -15.23
CA ASN A 237 -12.44 -2.78 -16.63
C ASN A 237 -11.35 -1.70 -16.80
N HIS A 238 -11.41 -0.62 -16.01
CA HIS A 238 -10.35 0.39 -16.01
C HIS A 238 -9.03 -0.19 -15.52
N VAL A 239 -9.06 -0.92 -14.39
CA VAL A 239 -7.87 -1.58 -13.85
C VAL A 239 -7.30 -2.61 -14.82
N ILE A 240 -8.14 -3.43 -15.46
CA ILE A 240 -7.69 -4.40 -16.48
C ILE A 240 -6.94 -3.69 -17.63
N LYS A 241 -7.37 -2.50 -18.03
CA LYS A 241 -6.66 -1.72 -19.07
C LYS A 241 -5.29 -1.23 -18.58
N ILE A 242 -5.19 -0.83 -17.31
CA ILE A 242 -3.90 -0.47 -16.70
C ILE A 242 -2.97 -1.69 -16.62
N GLU A 243 -3.48 -2.83 -16.15
CA GLU A 243 -2.74 -4.10 -16.10
C GLU A 243 -2.17 -4.48 -17.47
N ASN A 244 -3.00 -4.42 -18.52
CA ASN A 244 -2.55 -4.71 -19.89
C ASN A 244 -1.48 -3.72 -20.37
N LYS A 245 -1.63 -2.43 -20.06
CA LYS A 245 -0.64 -1.42 -20.42
C LYS A 245 0.70 -1.69 -19.73
N PHE A 246 0.69 -2.10 -18.46
CA PHE A 246 1.91 -2.51 -17.75
C PHE A 246 2.56 -3.70 -18.43
N TRP A 247 1.78 -4.71 -18.77
CA TRP A 247 2.29 -5.88 -19.48
C TRP A 247 2.93 -5.54 -20.83
N GLU A 248 2.26 -4.70 -21.63
CA GLU A 248 2.79 -4.24 -22.92
C GLU A 248 4.05 -3.38 -22.78
N THR A 249 4.14 -2.57 -21.72
CA THR A 249 5.30 -1.72 -21.47
C THR A 249 6.50 -2.56 -21.01
N ASP A 250 6.27 -3.52 -20.12
CA ASP A 250 7.29 -4.43 -19.59
C ASP A 250 7.90 -5.27 -20.71
N ALA A 251 7.07 -5.86 -21.58
CA ALA A 251 7.53 -6.62 -22.74
C ALA A 251 8.42 -5.80 -23.69
N ARG A 252 8.09 -4.52 -23.91
CA ARG A 252 8.93 -3.61 -24.72
C ARG A 252 10.24 -3.26 -24.03
N LEU A 253 10.25 -3.23 -22.70
CA LEU A 253 11.43 -2.90 -21.92
C LEU A 253 12.44 -4.03 -21.98
N GLU A 254 11.98 -5.29 -21.95
CA GLU A 254 12.81 -6.47 -22.22
C GLU A 254 13.52 -6.36 -23.59
N ASP A 255 12.76 -6.10 -24.66
CA ASP A 255 13.32 -5.93 -26.02
C ASP A 255 14.37 -4.81 -26.08
N CYS A 256 14.12 -3.68 -25.41
CA CYS A 256 15.06 -2.56 -25.36
C CYS A 256 16.34 -2.95 -24.60
N VAL A 257 16.21 -3.59 -23.43
CA VAL A 257 17.36 -3.98 -22.61
C VAL A 257 18.26 -4.96 -23.36
N ASP A 258 17.68 -5.95 -24.05
CA ASP A 258 18.45 -6.90 -24.86
C ASP A 258 19.18 -6.19 -26.01
N GLN A 259 18.56 -5.19 -26.63
CA GLN A 259 19.21 -4.37 -27.66
C GLN A 259 20.37 -3.51 -27.11
N PHE A 260 20.26 -3.00 -25.89
CA PHE A 260 21.34 -2.26 -25.24
C PHE A 260 22.52 -3.16 -24.87
N VAL A 261 22.29 -4.43 -24.49
CA VAL A 261 23.36 -5.38 -24.15
C VAL A 261 24.19 -5.77 -25.38
N ILE A 262 23.57 -5.87 -26.56
CA ILE A 262 24.28 -6.22 -27.81
C ILE A 262 25.26 -5.10 -28.24
N ASN A 263 24.97 -3.83 -27.94
CA ASN A 263 25.80 -2.69 -28.35
C ASN A 263 26.96 -2.36 -27.39
N VAL A 264 27.15 -3.09 -26.29
CA VAL A 264 28.25 -2.87 -25.34
C VAL A 264 29.45 -3.80 -25.61
N GLY A 265 29.30 -4.80 -26.49
CA GLY A 265 30.35 -5.79 -26.81
C GLY A 265 31.20 -5.52 -28.06
N ASP A 266 30.77 -4.64 -28.97
CA ASP A 266 31.42 -4.45 -30.28
C ASP A 266 32.16 -3.11 -30.41
N ALA A 267 32.86 -2.68 -29.36
CA ALA A 267 33.76 -1.53 -29.41
C ALA A 267 35.13 -1.83 -28.76
N GLU A 268 35.88 -2.76 -29.36
CA GLU A 268 37.34 -2.68 -29.45
C GLU A 268 37.67 -2.52 -30.95
N SER A 269 38.51 -1.62 -31.47
CA SER A 269 39.58 -0.76 -30.94
C SER A 269 39.79 0.42 -31.91
N ASP A 270 40.34 1.55 -31.45
CA ASP A 270 41.69 1.94 -31.89
C ASP A 270 42.29 3.05 -31.03
N ASP A 271 43.50 2.72 -30.59
CA ASP A 271 44.44 3.46 -29.77
C ASP A 271 45.10 4.58 -30.58
N SER A 272 45.19 5.78 -30.01
CA SER A 272 46.30 6.67 -30.32
C SER A 272 46.75 7.36 -29.04
N SER A 273 47.73 6.73 -28.40
CA SER A 273 48.67 7.34 -27.47
C SER A 273 49.18 8.70 -27.97
N ASP A 274 49.02 9.74 -27.16
CA ASP A 274 50.04 10.80 -27.12
C ASP A 274 50.32 11.17 -25.67
N ASN A 275 51.59 10.99 -25.30
CA ASN A 275 52.11 11.00 -23.95
C ASN A 275 52.88 12.31 -23.79
N SER A 276 52.38 13.24 -22.98
CA SER A 276 53.18 14.38 -22.51
C SER A 276 52.85 14.72 -21.05
N ASP A 277 53.64 14.06 -20.21
CA ASP A 277 54.23 14.43 -18.92
C ASP A 277 53.76 15.69 -18.13
N CYS A 278 53.66 15.44 -16.82
CA CYS A 278 53.74 16.31 -15.62
C CYS A 278 53.42 17.82 -15.73
N SER A 279 52.63 18.39 -14.81
CA SER A 279 53.15 18.75 -13.48
C SER A 279 52.06 19.05 -12.46
N PHE A 280 52.31 18.53 -11.26
CA PHE A 280 51.81 18.94 -9.96
C PHE A 280 51.95 20.45 -9.75
N ASP A 281 50.87 21.15 -9.39
CA ASP A 281 51.00 22.25 -8.44
C ASP A 281 49.73 22.46 -7.62
N SER A 282 49.88 22.14 -6.34
CA SER A 282 49.01 22.53 -5.25
C SER A 282 49.31 23.97 -4.84
N HIS A 283 48.33 24.86 -4.94
CA HIS A 283 48.36 26.08 -4.14
C HIS A 283 47.03 26.31 -3.42
N SER A 284 47.12 26.15 -2.10
CA SER A 284 46.27 26.79 -1.13
C SER A 284 46.42 28.30 -1.22
N SER A 285 45.34 29.03 -0.93
CA SER A 285 45.41 30.40 -0.43
C SER A 285 44.24 30.64 0.51
N THR A 286 44.58 30.64 1.80
CA THR A 286 43.88 31.32 2.89
C THR A 286 44.35 32.77 2.94
N ASP A 287 43.42 33.74 3.03
CA ASP A 287 43.40 34.89 3.98
C ASP A 287 42.18 35.77 3.63
N SER A 288 41.20 36.01 4.50
CA SER A 288 41.16 36.87 5.71
C SER A 288 40.78 38.34 5.42
N SER A 289 39.65 38.70 6.06
CA SER A 289 39.36 39.96 6.78
C SER A 289 39.16 41.31 6.06
N GLU A 290 38.34 42.11 6.76
CA GLU A 290 38.03 43.55 6.62
C GLU A 290 36.91 43.86 5.59
N GLY A 291 35.82 44.55 5.91
CA GLY A 291 35.51 45.44 7.02
C GLY A 291 34.81 46.66 6.43
N GLU A 292 33.48 46.70 6.52
CA GLU A 292 32.58 47.87 6.69
C GLU A 292 31.12 47.44 6.60
#